data_AF-A0A5B9FT05-F1
#
_entry.id   AF-A0A5B9FT05-F1
#
_cell.length_a   1.000
_cell.length_b   1.000
_cell.length_c   1.000
_cell.angle_alpha   90.00
_cell.angle_beta   90.00
_cell.angle_gamma   90.00
#
_symmetry.space_group_name_H-M   'P 1'
#
loop_
_entity.id
_entity.type
_entity.pdbx_description
1 polymer ?
#
loop_
_entity_poly.entity_id
_entity_poly.type
_entity_poly.pdbx_seq_one_letter_code
_entity_poly.pdbx_strand_id
1 'polypeptide(L)' 'MINEILTGWKNFITRPEVTEKTAQHRAALCAACPNAKSGKLLAFIKDDLTEIQGNYCNVCKCPLSAKVRSNDICPINKW' A
#
# COMPACT_ATOMS: atom_id res chain seq x y z
N MET A 1 -3.88 5.32 -23.04
CA MET A 1 -2.60 4.88 -22.44
C MET A 1 -2.26 5.66 -21.18
N ILE A 2 -2.03 6.98 -21.25
CA ILE A 2 -1.76 7.81 -20.05
C ILE A 2 -2.99 7.96 -19.16
N ASN A 3 -4.20 8.05 -19.73
CA ASN A 3 -5.45 8.07 -18.94
C ASN A 3 -5.70 6.77 -18.14
N GLU A 4 -5.23 5.62 -18.63
CA GLU A 4 -5.35 4.34 -17.92
C GLU A 4 -4.42 4.30 -16.70
N ILE A 5 -3.19 4.81 -16.85
CA ILE A 5 -2.22 4.94 -15.75
C ILE A 5 -2.74 5.94 -14.69
N LEU A 6 -3.32 7.07 -15.13
CA LEU A 6 -3.92 8.07 -14.25
C LEU A 6 -5.17 7.56 -13.51
N THR A 7 -5.95 6.66 -14.11
CA THR A 7 -7.08 5.99 -13.44
C THR A 7 -6.60 4.95 -12.43
N GLY A 8 -5.50 4.24 -12.75
CA GLY A 8 -4.86 3.28 -11.85
C GLY A 8 -4.36 3.90 -10.54
N TRP A 9 -3.81 5.12 -10.57
CA TRP A 9 -3.40 5.86 -9.37
C TRP A 9 -4.56 6.60 -8.68
N LYS A 10 -5.60 6.99 -9.42
CA LYS A 10 -6.81 7.59 -8.83
C LYS A 10 -7.55 6.59 -7.93
N ASN A 11 -7.70 5.34 -8.36
CA ASN A 11 -8.25 4.26 -7.52
C ASN A 11 -7.38 3.90 -6.31
N PHE A 12 -6.07 4.13 -6.39
CA PHE A 12 -5.13 3.94 -5.28
C PHE A 12 -5.34 4.95 -4.12
N ILE A 13 -6.03 6.07 -4.36
CA ILE A 13 -6.13 7.22 -3.44
C ILE A 13 -7.57 7.53 -3.03
N THR A 14 -8.58 7.21 -3.86
CA THR A 14 -9.94 7.70 -3.62
C THR A 14 -10.69 6.95 -2.52
N ARG A 15 -10.45 7.45 -1.29
CA ARG A 15 -11.31 7.49 -0.09
C ARG A 15 -11.10 6.34 0.92
N PRO A 16 -10.22 6.51 1.92
CA PRO A 16 -10.16 5.58 3.04
C PRO A 16 -11.38 5.82 3.96
N GLU A 17 -12.33 4.88 3.97
CA GLU A 17 -13.15 4.64 5.18
C GLU A 17 -12.30 3.99 6.29
N VAL A 18 -11.14 3.48 5.92
CA VAL A 18 -10.18 2.84 6.79
C VAL A 18 -9.54 3.87 7.71
N THR A 19 -9.74 3.70 9.01
CA THR A 19 -9.11 4.55 10.03
C THR A 19 -7.59 4.38 10.02
N GLU A 20 -6.84 5.43 10.39
CA GLU A 20 -5.37 5.34 10.49
C GLU A 20 -4.92 4.23 11.46
N LYS A 21 -5.71 3.94 12.50
CA LYS A 21 -5.45 2.80 13.39
C LYS A 21 -5.49 1.46 12.65
N THR A 22 -6.43 1.30 11.71
CA THR A 22 -6.52 0.11 10.86
C THR A 22 -5.36 0.05 9.87
N ALA A 23 -4.97 1.19 9.29
CA ALA A 23 -3.81 1.29 8.41
C ALA A 23 -2.51 0.91 9.14
N GLN A 24 -2.28 1.40 10.36
CA GLN A 24 -1.14 1.05 11.21
C GLN A 24 -1.09 -0.46 11.50
N HIS A 25 -2.24 -1.06 11.85
CA HIS A 25 -2.32 -2.49 12.08
C HIS A 25 -1.93 -3.30 10.83
N ARG A 26 -2.49 -2.93 9.67
CA ARG A 26 -2.20 -3.57 8.38
C ARG A 26 -0.74 -3.35 7.95
N ALA A 27 -0.16 -2.19 8.25
CA ALA A 27 1.24 -1.89 7.96
C ALA A 27 2.19 -2.76 8.79
N ALA A 28 1.92 -2.93 10.09
CA ALA A 28 2.70 -3.84 10.93
C ALA A 28 2.69 -5.29 10.39
N LEU A 29 1.54 -5.76 9.89
CA LEU A 29 1.44 -7.07 9.24
C LEU A 29 2.22 -7.12 7.91
N CYS A 30 2.15 -6.06 7.12
CA CYS A 30 2.86 -5.96 5.85
C CYS A 30 4.38 -5.82 6.02
N ALA A 31 4.86 -5.18 7.09
CA ALA A 31 6.29 -5.04 7.38
C ALA A 31 6.99 -6.38 7.59
N ALA A 32 6.28 -7.36 8.17
CA ALA A 32 6.76 -8.74 8.33
C ALA A 32 6.40 -9.68 7.15
N CYS A 33 5.73 -9.17 6.11
CA CYS A 33 5.23 -9.99 5.03
C CYS A 33 6.33 -10.38 4.03
N PRO A 34 6.50 -11.67 3.68
CA PRO A 34 7.52 -12.10 2.71
C PRO A 34 7.32 -11.52 1.30
N ASN A 35 6.09 -11.07 1.01
CA ASN A 35 5.71 -10.43 -0.23
C ASN A 35 5.92 -8.90 -0.23
N ALA A 36 6.32 -8.28 0.88
CA ALA A 36 6.72 -6.87 0.88
C ALA A 36 8.11 -6.74 0.24
N LYS A 37 8.23 -5.86 -0.76
CA LYS A 37 9.48 -5.59 -1.48
C LYS A 37 9.70 -4.10 -1.60
N SER A 38 10.95 -3.66 -1.54
CA SER A 38 11.29 -2.24 -1.67
C SER A 38 11.34 -1.83 -3.15
N GLY A 39 10.69 -0.71 -3.47
CA GLY A 39 10.73 -0.08 -4.79
C GLY A 39 11.59 1.17 -4.74
N LYS A 40 12.63 1.26 -5.58
CA LYS A 40 13.57 2.40 -5.61
C LYS A 40 12.86 3.76 -5.76
N LEU A 41 11.81 3.83 -6.58
CA LEU A 41 11.04 5.05 -6.79
C LEU A 41 10.12 5.38 -5.61
N LEU A 42 9.60 4.36 -4.93
CA LEU A 42 8.69 4.54 -3.80
C LEU A 42 9.43 4.98 -2.53
N ALA A 43 10.73 4.69 -2.41
CA ALA A 43 11.55 5.09 -1.27
C ALA A 43 11.59 6.62 -1.03
N PHE A 44 11.30 7.43 -2.07
CA PHE A 44 11.22 8.89 -1.98
C PHE A 44 9.86 9.40 -1.49
N ILE A 45 8.86 8.52 -1.38
CA ILE A 45 7.54 8.86 -0.84
C ILE A 45 7.62 8.72 0.68
N LYS A 46 7.53 9.85 1.39
CA LYS A 46 7.49 9.90 2.85
C LYS A 46 6.08 9.51 3.33
N ASP A 47 6.01 8.72 4.39
CA ASP A 47 4.78 8.27 5.04
C ASP A 47 5.03 8.14 6.56
N ASP A 48 3.99 8.32 7.37
CA ASP A 48 4.05 8.10 8.81
C ASP A 48 4.23 6.60 9.15
N LEU A 49 3.82 5.72 8.24
CA LEU A 49 4.01 4.27 8.32
C LEU A 49 5.43 3.88 7.85
N THR A 50 6.43 4.29 8.62
CA THR A 50 7.86 4.15 8.27
C THR A 50 8.30 2.70 8.03
N GLU A 51 7.65 1.73 8.67
CA GLU A 51 7.95 0.29 8.59
C GLU A 51 7.66 -0.32 7.21
N ILE A 52 6.81 0.34 6.41
CA ILE A 52 6.49 -0.06 5.03
C ILE A 52 6.88 1.02 4.02
N GLN A 53 7.65 2.04 4.44
CA GLN A 53 8.02 3.15 3.57
C GLN A 53 8.83 2.64 2.37
N GLY A 54 8.42 3.09 1.18
CA GLY A 54 9.04 2.66 -0.07
C GLY A 54 8.79 1.21 -0.46
N ASN A 55 7.96 0.48 0.27
CA ASN A 55 7.64 -0.90 -0.04
C ASN A 55 6.36 -1.00 -0.88
N TYR A 56 6.28 -2.06 -1.67
CA TYR A 56 5.11 -2.48 -2.43
C TYR A 56 4.82 -3.96 -2.17
N CYS A 57 3.57 -4.37 -2.41
CA CYS A 57 3.19 -5.77 -2.37
C CYS A 57 3.63 -6.47 -3.67
N ASN A 58 4.44 -7.51 -3.59
CA ASN A 58 4.89 -8.26 -4.76
C ASN A 58 3.77 -9.07 -5.44
N VAL A 59 2.63 -9.27 -4.79
CA VAL A 59 1.48 -9.98 -5.36
C VAL A 59 0.60 -9.04 -6.17
N CYS A 60 0.02 -8.00 -5.55
CA CYS A 60 -0.88 -7.06 -6.23
C CYS A 60 -0.17 -5.84 -6.85
N LYS A 61 1.15 -5.71 -6.66
CA LYS A 61 2.00 -4.61 -7.16
C LYS A 61 1.66 -3.21 -6.62
N CYS A 62 0.71 -3.10 -5.69
CA CYS A 62 0.36 -1.83 -5.06
C CYS A 62 1.45 -1.36 -4.09
N PRO A 63 1.79 -0.07 -4.07
CA PRO A 63 2.57 0.51 -2.98
C PRO A 63 1.85 0.29 -1.64
N LEU A 64 2.59 -0.13 -0.61
CA LEU A 64 1.97 -0.51 0.66
C LEU A 64 1.32 0.67 1.37
N SER A 65 1.91 1.87 1.27
CA SER A 65 1.40 3.11 1.84
C SER A 65 -0.08 3.38 1.57
N ALA A 66 -0.57 3.18 0.34
CA ALA A 66 -2.02 3.33 0.10
C ALA A 66 -2.78 2.00 0.07
N LYS A 67 -2.12 0.86 -0.18
CA LYS A 67 -2.80 -0.44 -0.06
C LYS A 67 -3.38 -0.62 1.34
N VAL A 68 -2.62 -0.36 2.41
CA VAL A 68 -3.10 -0.54 3.79
C VAL A 68 -4.23 0.42 4.17
N ARG A 69 -4.35 1.55 3.47
CA ARG A 69 -5.42 2.55 3.62
C ARG A 69 -6.61 2.33 2.66
N SER A 70 -6.53 1.35 1.77
CA SER A 70 -7.60 1.05 0.82
C SER A 70 -8.68 0.14 1.44
N ASN A 71 -9.88 0.17 0.87
CA ASN A 71 -10.96 -0.79 1.16
C ASN A 71 -10.75 -2.16 0.48
N ASP A 72 -9.60 -2.36 -0.18
CA ASP A 72 -9.25 -3.62 -0.81
C ASP A 72 -8.79 -4.65 0.24
N ILE A 73 -8.71 -5.92 -0.17
CA ILE A 73 -8.37 -7.05 0.69
C ILE A 73 -6.90 -7.44 0.46
N CYS A 74 -6.23 -7.93 1.50
CA CYS A 74 -4.92 -8.53 1.33
C CYS A 74 -5.01 -9.76 0.41
N PRO A 75 -4.22 -9.88 -0.68
CA PRO A 75 -4.33 -11.00 -1.62
C PRO A 75 -3.96 -12.37 -1.01
N ILE A 76 -3.40 -12.38 0.21
CA ILE A 76 -3.10 -13.58 0.99
C ILE A 76 -3.92 -13.67 2.29
N ASN A 77 -5.01 -12.90 2.38
CA ASN A 77 -5.96 -12.87 3.50
C ASN A 77 -5.31 -12.68 4.88
N LYS A 78 -4.25 -11.86 4.96
CA LYS A 78 -3.61 -11.51 6.24
C LYS A 78 -4.30 -10.36 6.96
N TRP A 79 -5.12 -9.58 6.25
CA TRP A 79 -5.97 -8.50 6.76
C TRP A 79 -6.99 -8.09 5.70
#